data_AF-A0A811YU45-F1
#
_entry.id   AF-A0A811YU45-F1
#
_cell.length_a   1.000
_cell.length_b   1.000
_cell.length_c   1.000
_cell.angle_alpha   90.00
_cell.angle_beta   90.00
_cell.angle_gamma   90.00
#
_symmetry.space_group_name_H-M   'P 1'
#
loop_
_entity.id
_entity.type
_entity.pdbx_description
1 polymer ?
#
loop_
_entity_poly.entity_id
_entity_poly.type
_entity_poly.pdbx_seq_one_letter_code
_entity_poly.pdbx_strand_id
1 'polypeptide(L)'
;MDDAFLSLDSPTYVLYRPRTEWADRDTVPQNDGPNPMVRIIYSEKFRDVYDYFRIILQCDERSERAFKVSRDATELNAANYTVWHFRRVLLKSLQKHLNEEMNYITAIIEKQPQNYQVWHHRRVLMEWLQDPSQELEFIADILIRMQRIIKPGNINNGLSRNLNFGIICRRESQREKQVPRTESDVELDPRTPGSHPGPNAGAKPLSHPGIPYFTISNTTGYNDSAMLEREVQYTLEMIKQIPHNESARNYLKGILQDPELCEILAKEKDSIRKEYWRYTGRSLQSKHSTE
;
A
#
# COMPACT_ATOMS: atom_id res chain seq x y z
N MET A 1 10.91 35.13 8.99
CA MET A 1 10.45 35.63 7.67
C MET A 1 10.18 34.38 6.88
N ASP A 2 8.91 33.96 6.88
CA ASP A 2 8.52 32.70 6.27
C ASP A 2 8.65 32.82 4.76
N ASP A 3 9.62 32.10 4.21
CA ASP A 3 9.89 31.98 2.78
C ASP A 3 8.69 31.24 2.16
N ALA A 4 7.66 32.03 1.81
CA ALA A 4 6.38 31.52 1.33
C ALA A 4 6.60 30.67 0.07
N PHE A 5 6.54 29.35 0.25
CA PHE A 5 6.72 28.35 -0.79
C PHE A 5 5.73 28.58 -1.94
N LEU A 6 6.25 28.80 -3.15
CA LEU A 6 5.43 28.94 -4.35
C LEU A 6 5.04 27.56 -4.87
N SER A 7 3.77 27.19 -4.66
CA SER A 7 3.18 25.99 -5.28
C SER A 7 3.31 26.02 -6.80
N LEU A 8 3.52 24.86 -7.44
CA LEU A 8 3.52 24.75 -8.90
C LEU A 8 2.22 25.24 -9.54
N ASP A 9 1.10 25.17 -8.81
CA ASP A 9 -0.22 25.63 -9.26
C ASP A 9 -0.47 27.11 -8.91
N SER A 10 0.47 27.79 -8.25
CA SER A 10 0.31 29.20 -7.90
C SER A 10 0.22 30.07 -9.17
N PRO A 11 -0.70 31.04 -9.24
CA PRO A 11 -0.72 32.02 -10.33
C PRO A 11 0.56 32.86 -10.38
N THR A 12 1.31 32.92 -9.27
CA THR A 12 2.59 33.61 -9.15
C THR A 12 3.79 32.67 -9.33
N TYR A 13 3.60 31.44 -9.79
CA TYR A 13 4.71 30.53 -10.09
C TYR A 13 5.62 31.13 -11.16
N VAL A 14 6.93 31.14 -10.89
CA VAL A 14 7.96 31.56 -11.82
C VAL A 14 8.83 30.34 -12.16
N LEU A 15 9.23 30.20 -13.43
CA LEU A 15 10.23 29.20 -13.85
C LEU A 15 11.51 29.33 -13.00
N TYR A 16 12.30 28.28 -12.91
CA TYR A 16 13.59 28.25 -12.20
C TYR A 16 14.65 29.10 -12.90
N ARG A 17 14.69 29.09 -14.23
CA ARG A 17 15.68 29.87 -15.02
C ARG A 17 15.86 31.34 -14.61
N PRO A 18 14.80 32.14 -14.43
CA PRO A 18 14.93 33.55 -14.03
C PRO A 18 15.18 33.77 -12.53
N ARG A 19 15.22 32.72 -11.70
CA ARG A 19 15.38 32.88 -10.24
C ARG A 19 16.84 33.15 -9.90
N THR A 20 17.09 34.19 -9.11
CA THR A 20 18.45 34.65 -8.79
C THR A 20 19.23 33.62 -7.98
N GLU A 21 18.55 32.82 -7.14
CA GLU A 21 19.17 31.74 -6.38
C GLU A 21 19.59 30.52 -7.22
N TRP A 22 19.35 30.55 -8.53
CA TRP A 22 19.76 29.54 -9.50
C TRP A 22 20.72 30.07 -10.58
N ALA A 23 21.17 31.32 -10.45
CA ALA A 23 22.07 31.97 -11.41
C ALA A 23 23.49 31.37 -11.45
N ASP A 24 23.87 30.59 -10.43
CA ASP A 24 25.19 29.94 -10.30
C ASP A 24 25.30 28.60 -11.05
N ARG A 25 24.22 28.11 -11.68
CA ARG A 25 24.18 26.80 -12.35
C ARG A 25 23.62 26.90 -13.76
N ASP A 26 24.35 26.29 -14.70
CA ASP A 26 23.81 25.99 -16.02
C ASP A 26 22.93 24.74 -15.96
N THR A 27 21.77 24.78 -16.61
CA THR A 27 20.83 23.66 -16.63
C THR A 27 21.30 22.54 -17.55
N VAL A 28 20.94 21.28 -17.25
CA VAL A 28 21.30 20.13 -18.08
C VAL A 28 20.06 19.61 -18.84
N PRO A 29 19.96 19.84 -20.17
CA PRO A 29 18.82 19.36 -20.95
C PRO A 29 18.79 17.83 -21.05
N GLN A 30 17.62 17.27 -21.38
CA GLN A 30 17.51 15.84 -21.65
C GLN A 30 18.31 15.47 -22.90
N ASN A 31 19.15 14.45 -22.80
CA ASN A 31 19.85 13.88 -23.96
C ASN A 31 19.07 12.68 -24.51
N ASP A 32 18.17 12.92 -25.46
CA ASP A 32 17.44 11.86 -26.18
C ASP A 32 18.17 11.38 -27.46
N GLY A 33 19.39 11.86 -27.70
CA GLY A 33 20.17 11.59 -28.91
C GLY A 33 19.67 12.32 -30.16
N PRO A 34 20.29 12.06 -31.33
CA PRO A 34 19.98 12.80 -32.57
C PRO A 34 18.61 12.45 -33.19
N ASN A 35 18.13 11.21 -33.00
CA ASN A 35 16.87 10.71 -33.55
C ASN A 35 16.01 10.08 -32.44
N PRO A 36 15.34 10.91 -31.63
CA PRO A 36 14.66 10.43 -30.43
C PRO A 36 13.38 9.67 -30.78
N MET A 37 13.28 8.43 -30.31
CA MET A 37 12.05 7.64 -30.35
C MET A 37 11.18 7.96 -29.14
N VAL A 38 9.85 7.88 -29.28
CA VAL A 38 8.86 8.14 -28.21
C VAL A 38 9.08 9.46 -27.44
N ARG A 39 9.53 10.50 -28.16
CA ARG A 39 9.78 11.83 -27.58
C ARG A 39 8.49 12.44 -27.05
N ILE A 40 8.49 12.79 -25.78
CA ILE A 40 7.39 13.52 -25.15
C ILE A 40 7.59 15.01 -25.38
N ILE A 41 6.56 15.70 -25.85
CA ILE A 41 6.56 17.16 -25.97
C ILE A 41 6.21 17.74 -24.59
N TYR A 42 7.23 17.96 -23.77
CA TYR A 42 7.08 18.51 -22.44
C TYR A 42 6.64 19.97 -22.46
N SER A 43 5.79 20.35 -21.48
CA SER A 43 5.52 21.75 -21.17
C SER A 43 6.80 22.47 -20.75
N GLU A 44 6.81 23.79 -20.90
CA GLU A 44 7.97 24.61 -20.50
C GLU A 44 8.30 24.43 -19.02
N LYS A 45 7.28 24.45 -18.15
CA LYS A 45 7.42 24.19 -16.71
C LYS A 45 8.05 22.82 -16.43
N PHE A 46 7.62 21.77 -17.13
CA PHE A 46 8.18 20.44 -16.93
C PHE A 46 9.65 20.39 -17.35
N ARG A 47 9.98 20.94 -18.52
CA ARG A 47 11.35 20.97 -19.02
C ARG A 47 12.27 21.75 -18.08
N ASP A 48 11.84 22.93 -17.65
CA ASP A 48 12.59 23.79 -16.72
C ASP A 48 12.91 23.06 -15.42
N VAL A 49 11.91 22.51 -14.71
CA VAL A 49 12.14 21.76 -13.46
C VAL A 49 13.07 20.57 -13.67
N TYR A 50 12.90 19.81 -14.75
CA TYR A 50 13.71 18.61 -14.98
C TYR A 50 15.13 18.92 -15.47
N ASP A 51 15.35 20.03 -16.18
CA ASP A 51 16.69 20.46 -16.57
C ASP A 51 17.49 20.91 -15.33
N TYR A 52 16.83 21.54 -14.35
CA TYR A 52 17.39 21.83 -13.03
C TYR A 52 17.60 20.57 -12.17
N PHE A 53 16.65 19.63 -12.19
CA PHE A 53 16.82 18.35 -11.51
C PHE A 53 18.04 17.57 -12.03
N ARG A 54 18.29 17.59 -13.34
CA ARG A 54 19.45 16.90 -13.94
C ARG A 54 20.78 17.50 -13.48
N ILE A 55 20.91 18.83 -13.42
CA ILE A 55 22.18 19.44 -12.95
C ILE A 55 22.43 19.17 -11.46
N ILE A 56 21.42 19.29 -10.60
CA ILE A 56 21.61 19.01 -9.16
C ILE A 56 21.93 17.53 -8.92
N LEU A 57 21.33 16.63 -9.70
CA LEU A 57 21.62 15.20 -9.61
C LEU A 57 23.05 14.90 -10.11
N GLN A 58 23.45 15.49 -11.23
CA GLN A 58 24.78 15.30 -11.82
C GLN A 58 25.89 15.80 -10.89
N CYS A 59 25.65 16.88 -10.14
CA CYS A 59 26.61 17.43 -9.19
C CYS A 59 26.48 16.86 -7.76
N ASP A 60 25.54 15.94 -7.51
CA ASP A 60 25.15 15.48 -6.16
C ASP A 60 24.95 16.67 -5.19
N GLU A 61 24.24 17.71 -5.64
CA GLU A 61 24.03 18.91 -4.83
C GLU A 61 23.00 18.63 -3.71
N ARG A 62 23.49 18.57 -2.47
CA ARG A 62 22.69 18.32 -1.27
C ARG A 62 22.38 19.62 -0.54
N SER A 63 21.46 20.40 -1.10
CA SER A 63 21.07 21.72 -0.60
C SER A 63 19.56 21.83 -0.35
N GLU A 64 19.13 22.82 0.44
CA GLU A 64 17.70 23.10 0.66
C GLU A 64 16.97 23.45 -0.66
N ARG A 65 17.64 24.16 -1.58
CA ARG A 65 17.06 24.45 -2.90
C ARG A 65 16.92 23.19 -3.77
N ALA A 66 17.86 22.24 -3.71
CA ALA A 66 17.75 20.95 -4.38
C ALA A 66 16.57 20.12 -3.80
N PHE A 67 16.34 20.21 -2.49
CA PHE A 67 15.20 19.59 -1.83
C PHE A 67 13.86 20.18 -2.31
N LYS A 68 13.79 21.51 -2.50
CA LYS A 68 12.64 22.19 -3.13
C LYS A 68 12.41 21.71 -4.58
N VAL A 69 13.45 21.61 -5.41
CA VAL A 69 13.33 21.09 -6.79
C VAL A 69 12.80 19.67 -6.82
N SER A 70 13.25 18.81 -5.90
CA SER A 70 12.76 17.43 -5.84
C SER A 70 11.25 17.34 -5.62
N ARG A 71 10.68 18.27 -4.83
CA ARG A 71 9.23 18.35 -4.60
C ARG A 71 8.50 18.71 -5.89
N ASP A 72 8.93 19.75 -6.59
CA ASP A 72 8.31 20.17 -7.85
C ASP A 72 8.42 19.06 -8.91
N ALA A 73 9.55 18.37 -8.97
CA ALA A 73 9.75 17.25 -9.89
C ALA A 73 8.82 16.06 -9.59
N THR A 74 8.56 15.75 -8.31
CA THR A 74 7.58 14.72 -7.92
C THR A 74 6.13 15.16 -8.12
N GLU A 75 5.82 16.45 -8.00
CA GLU A 75 4.48 16.98 -8.28
C GLU A 75 4.18 16.90 -9.80
N LEU A 76 5.19 17.16 -10.65
CA LEU A 76 5.08 17.02 -12.11
C LEU A 76 5.04 15.56 -12.58
N ASN A 77 5.78 14.66 -11.93
CA ASN A 77 5.77 13.22 -12.25
C ASN A 77 6.13 12.39 -11.02
N ALA A 78 5.13 12.02 -10.23
CA ALA A 78 5.31 11.21 -9.04
C ALA A 78 5.75 9.77 -9.36
N ALA A 79 5.69 9.32 -10.61
CA ALA A 79 6.18 7.99 -11.00
C ALA A 79 7.70 7.96 -11.22
N ASN A 80 8.38 9.11 -11.20
CA ASN A 80 9.83 9.18 -11.39
C ASN A 80 10.58 8.67 -10.15
N TYR A 81 11.02 7.41 -10.19
CA TYR A 81 11.72 6.77 -9.07
C TYR A 81 13.08 7.41 -8.76
N THR A 82 13.76 8.01 -9.74
CA THR A 82 15.06 8.67 -9.55
C THR A 82 14.91 9.91 -8.68
N VAL A 83 13.85 10.69 -8.88
CA VAL A 83 13.55 11.86 -8.04
C VAL A 83 13.29 11.42 -6.60
N TRP A 84 12.48 10.37 -6.39
CA TRP A 84 12.23 9.84 -5.05
C TRP A 84 13.48 9.30 -4.35
N HIS A 85 14.35 8.63 -5.11
CA HIS A 85 15.64 8.18 -4.59
C HIS A 85 16.49 9.37 -4.12
N PHE A 86 16.68 10.39 -4.97
CA PHE A 86 17.45 11.58 -4.61
C PHE A 86 16.81 12.35 -3.45
N ARG A 87 15.48 12.47 -3.42
CA ARG A 87 14.76 13.08 -2.30
C ARG A 87 15.07 12.38 -0.97
N ARG A 88 15.15 11.05 -0.95
CA ARG A 88 15.56 10.29 0.24
C ARG A 88 17.01 10.53 0.65
N VAL A 89 17.92 10.71 -0.32
CA VAL A 89 19.30 11.12 -0.04
C VAL A 89 19.33 12.51 0.60
N LEU A 90 18.54 13.45 0.09
CA LEU A 90 18.42 14.81 0.63
C LEU A 90 17.82 14.83 2.03
N LEU A 91 16.75 14.07 2.29
CA LEU A 91 16.13 13.96 3.62
C LEU A 91 17.16 13.58 4.69
N LYS A 92 18.00 12.58 4.40
CA LYS A 92 19.07 12.14 5.31
C LYS A 92 20.18 13.17 5.43
N SER A 93 20.66 13.69 4.30
CA SER A 93 21.81 14.59 4.27
C SER A 93 21.53 15.94 4.94
N LEU A 94 20.32 16.45 4.78
CA LEU A 94 19.85 17.71 5.37
C LEU A 94 19.19 17.52 6.74
N GLN A 95 19.11 16.29 7.26
CA GLN A 95 18.48 15.95 8.53
C GLN A 95 17.06 16.54 8.66
N LYS A 96 16.26 16.42 7.60
CA LYS A 96 14.89 16.96 7.57
C LYS A 96 14.00 16.24 8.58
N HIS A 97 13.01 16.95 9.12
CA HIS A 97 12.01 16.36 10.00
C HIS A 97 11.13 15.37 9.24
N LEU A 98 11.24 14.08 9.57
CA LEU A 98 10.50 13.02 8.88
C LEU A 98 8.97 13.12 9.08
N ASN A 99 8.51 13.75 10.17
CA ASN A 99 7.08 14.00 10.39
C ASN A 99 6.50 14.99 9.36
N GLU A 100 7.26 16.01 8.96
CA GLU A 100 6.84 16.92 7.89
C GLU A 100 6.78 16.19 6.54
N GLU A 101 7.74 15.31 6.29
CA GLU A 101 7.76 14.47 5.10
C GLU A 101 6.62 13.44 5.09
N MET A 102 6.23 12.92 6.25
CA MET A 102 5.04 12.06 6.40
C MET A 102 3.75 12.81 6.06
N ASN A 103 3.63 14.08 6.46
CA ASN A 103 2.49 14.92 6.08
C ASN A 103 2.47 15.17 4.56
N TYR A 104 3.65 15.45 3.99
CA TYR A 104 3.80 15.65 2.54
C TYR A 104 3.41 14.41 1.73
N ILE A 105 3.93 13.22 2.09
CA ILE A 105 3.62 11.99 1.34
C ILE A 105 2.15 11.58 1.51
N THR A 106 1.55 11.84 2.68
CA THR A 106 0.12 11.67 2.91
C THR A 106 -0.70 12.43 1.87
N ALA A 107 -0.42 13.73 1.71
CA ALA A 107 -1.13 14.57 0.75
C ALA A 107 -0.94 14.11 -0.71
N ILE A 108 0.23 13.55 -1.06
CA ILE A 108 0.47 13.02 -2.40
C ILE A 108 -0.29 11.71 -2.63
N ILE A 109 -0.30 10.80 -1.65
CA ILE A 109 -1.02 9.53 -1.75
C ILE A 109 -2.52 9.78 -1.91
N GLU A 110 -3.09 10.74 -1.20
CA GLU A 110 -4.50 11.12 -1.35
C GLU A 110 -4.83 11.53 -2.80
N LYS A 111 -3.91 12.21 -3.49
CA LYS A 111 -4.07 12.64 -4.88
C LYS A 111 -3.75 11.53 -5.89
N GLN A 112 -2.75 10.69 -5.61
CA GLN A 112 -2.23 9.67 -6.52
C GLN A 112 -2.09 8.28 -5.87
N PRO A 113 -3.20 7.69 -5.37
CA PRO A 113 -3.16 6.47 -4.54
C PRO A 113 -2.81 5.20 -5.30
N GLN A 114 -2.77 5.24 -6.64
CA GLN A 114 -2.36 4.11 -7.48
C GLN A 114 -0.87 4.13 -7.85
N ASN A 115 -0.12 5.15 -7.41
CA ASN A 115 1.30 5.29 -7.73
C ASN A 115 2.16 4.42 -6.80
N TYR A 116 3.08 3.62 -7.34
CA TYR A 116 3.93 2.73 -6.54
C TYR A 116 4.96 3.48 -5.69
N GLN A 117 5.60 4.50 -6.26
CA GLN A 117 6.71 5.22 -5.65
C GLN A 117 6.26 5.97 -4.39
N VAL A 118 5.04 6.49 -4.36
CA VAL A 118 4.52 7.23 -3.19
C VAL A 118 4.31 6.31 -1.98
N TRP A 119 3.79 5.10 -2.22
CA TRP A 119 3.64 4.08 -1.17
C TRP A 119 4.99 3.54 -0.72
N HIS A 120 5.91 3.29 -1.66
CA HIS A 120 7.26 2.86 -1.32
C HIS A 120 7.99 3.93 -0.49
N HIS A 121 7.85 5.21 -0.84
CA HIS A 121 8.43 6.30 -0.07
C HIS A 121 7.87 6.38 1.34
N ARG A 122 6.53 6.33 1.49
CA ARG A 122 5.90 6.27 2.82
C ARG A 122 6.44 5.11 3.65
N ARG A 123 6.57 3.92 3.05
CA ARG A 123 7.16 2.76 3.72
C ARG A 123 8.57 3.03 4.25
N VAL A 124 9.42 3.62 3.44
CA VAL A 124 10.80 3.93 3.87
C VAL A 124 10.81 4.95 5.02
N LEU A 125 9.92 5.96 5.01
CA LEU A 125 9.80 6.91 6.11
C LEU A 125 9.34 6.25 7.41
N MET A 126 8.38 5.33 7.32
CA MET A 126 7.95 4.53 8.47
C MET A 126 9.09 3.69 9.04
N GLU A 127 9.87 3.02 8.18
CA GLU A 127 11.02 2.23 8.61
C GLU A 127 12.07 3.10 9.33
N TRP A 128 12.26 4.35 8.91
CA TRP A 128 13.17 5.28 9.59
C TRP A 128 12.61 5.84 10.89
N LEU A 129 11.30 6.09 10.96
CA LEU A 129 10.62 6.58 12.16
C LEU A 129 10.39 5.47 13.20
N GLN A 130 10.34 4.21 12.76
CA GLN A 130 9.92 3.06 13.56
C GLN A 130 8.56 3.24 14.25
N ASP A 131 7.68 4.05 13.65
CA ASP A 131 6.36 4.39 14.20
C ASP A 131 5.24 4.03 13.21
N PRO A 132 4.56 2.88 13.41
CA PRO A 132 3.42 2.48 12.58
C PRO A 132 2.07 2.98 13.11
N SER A 133 2.03 3.86 14.13
CA SER A 133 0.81 4.21 14.87
C SER A 133 -0.33 4.75 14.01
N GLN A 134 -0.01 5.52 12.96
CA GLN A 134 -0.99 6.19 12.11
C GLN A 134 -1.41 5.38 10.87
N GLU A 135 -0.76 4.25 10.61
CA GLU A 135 -0.84 3.60 9.29
C GLU A 135 -2.14 2.86 9.04
N LEU A 136 -2.67 2.19 10.06
CA LEU A 136 -3.92 1.45 9.92
C LEU A 136 -5.09 2.39 9.63
N GLU A 137 -5.15 3.51 10.35
CA GLU A 137 -6.17 4.53 10.16
C GLU A 137 -6.02 5.19 8.78
N PHE A 138 -4.80 5.57 8.41
CA PHE A 138 -4.52 6.17 7.10
C PHE A 138 -4.88 5.23 5.94
N ILE A 139 -4.45 3.96 5.99
CA ILE A 139 -4.77 2.98 4.95
C ILE A 139 -6.29 2.75 4.87
N ALA A 140 -6.98 2.66 6.01
CA ALA A 140 -8.42 2.49 6.04
C ALA A 140 -9.15 3.68 5.37
N ASP A 141 -8.74 4.92 5.66
CA ASP A 141 -9.30 6.11 5.02
C ASP A 141 -9.09 6.10 3.50
N ILE A 142 -7.87 5.81 3.02
CA ILE A 142 -7.60 5.72 1.57
C ILE A 142 -8.45 4.64 0.90
N LEU A 143 -8.63 3.47 1.53
CA LEU A 143 -9.48 2.41 0.99
C LEU A 143 -10.95 2.84 0.88
N ILE A 144 -11.48 3.49 1.92
CA ILE A 144 -12.86 3.99 1.94
C ILE A 144 -13.07 5.00 0.82
N ARG A 145 -12.13 5.94 0.65
CA ARG A 145 -12.18 6.94 -0.42
C ARG A 145 -12.09 6.30 -1.81
N MET A 146 -11.20 5.33 -2.00
CA MET A 146 -11.05 4.59 -3.27
C MET A 146 -12.29 3.78 -3.63
N GLN A 147 -12.96 3.15 -2.66
CA GLN A 147 -14.16 2.37 -2.92
C GLN A 147 -15.32 3.23 -3.45
N ARG A 148 -15.38 4.52 -3.10
CA ARG A 148 -16.39 5.46 -3.62
C ARG A 148 -16.15 5.86 -5.07
N ILE A 149 -14.93 5.70 -5.57
CA ILE A 149 -14.53 6.05 -6.95
C ILE A 149 -14.63 4.82 -7.87
N ILE A 150 -14.41 3.61 -7.35
CA ILE A 150 -14.48 2.36 -8.11
C ILE A 150 -15.95 1.92 -8.26
N LYS A 151 -16.48 1.96 -9.49
CA LYS A 151 -17.76 1.31 -9.81
C LYS A 151 -17.68 -0.19 -9.50
N PRO A 152 -18.77 -0.82 -9.00
CA PRO A 152 -18.78 -2.26 -8.73
C PRO A 152 -18.43 -3.02 -10.02
N GLY A 153 -17.27 -3.69 -10.03
CA GLY A 153 -16.75 -4.45 -11.17
C GLY A 153 -15.29 -4.18 -11.56
N ASN A 154 -14.65 -3.11 -11.05
CA ASN A 154 -13.26 -2.78 -11.38
C ASN A 154 -12.33 -2.84 -10.16
N ILE A 155 -12.34 -3.96 -9.43
CA ILE A 155 -11.37 -4.22 -8.35
C ILE A 155 -10.02 -4.53 -9.02
N ASN A 156 -9.26 -3.49 -9.34
CA ASN A 156 -7.89 -3.64 -9.84
C ASN A 156 -6.99 -4.24 -8.75
N ASN A 157 -6.23 -5.28 -9.11
CA ASN A 157 -5.28 -6.03 -8.26
C ASN A 157 -4.19 -5.19 -7.53
N GLY A 158 -4.08 -3.89 -7.82
CA GLY A 158 -3.14 -2.99 -7.17
C GLY A 158 -3.49 -2.66 -5.72
N LEU A 159 -4.78 -2.54 -5.38
CA LEU A 159 -5.22 -2.20 -4.02
C LEU A 159 -4.89 -3.33 -3.01
N SER A 160 -5.08 -4.59 -3.42
CA SER A 160 -4.81 -5.76 -2.56
C SER A 160 -3.31 -5.94 -2.29
N ARG A 161 -2.42 -5.53 -3.21
CA ARG A 161 -0.98 -5.52 -2.97
C ARG A 161 -0.58 -4.46 -1.94
N ASN A 162 -1.19 -3.27 -1.99
CA ASN A 162 -0.91 -2.18 -1.06
C ASN A 162 -1.41 -2.46 0.37
N LEU A 163 -2.53 -3.19 0.50
CA LEU A 163 -3.03 -3.69 1.79
C LEU A 163 -2.08 -4.69 2.47
N ASN A 164 -1.45 -5.58 1.69
CA ASN A 164 -0.45 -6.51 2.23
C ASN A 164 0.78 -5.78 2.78
N PHE A 165 1.13 -4.59 2.26
CA PHE A 165 2.26 -3.80 2.79
C PHE A 165 2.01 -3.28 4.20
N GLY A 166 0.79 -2.82 4.52
CA GLY A 166 0.46 -2.36 5.89
C GLY A 166 0.54 -3.47 6.93
N ILE A 167 0.15 -4.70 6.56
CA ILE A 167 0.20 -5.85 7.47
C ILE A 167 1.64 -6.35 7.68
N ILE A 168 2.50 -6.29 6.66
CA ILE A 168 3.93 -6.64 6.76
C ILE A 168 4.65 -5.75 7.79
N CYS A 169 4.35 -4.45 7.84
CA CYS A 169 5.02 -3.50 8.73
C CYS A 169 4.74 -3.77 10.23
N ARG A 170 3.56 -4.31 10.59
CA ARG A 170 3.25 -4.71 11.98
C ARG A 170 4.17 -5.82 12.48
N ARG A 171 4.64 -6.70 11.59
CA ARG A 171 5.41 -7.90 11.91
C ARG A 171 6.86 -7.59 12.30
N GLU A 172 7.47 -6.57 11.70
CA GLU A 172 8.83 -6.12 12.06
C GLU A 172 8.84 -5.43 13.43
N SER A 173 7.86 -4.56 13.71
CA SER A 173 7.72 -3.88 15.00
C SER A 173 7.40 -4.81 16.18
N GLN A 174 6.70 -5.93 15.94
CA GLN A 174 6.35 -6.90 17.00
C GLN A 174 7.49 -7.88 17.31
N ARG A 175 8.44 -8.13 16.39
CA ARG A 175 9.58 -9.04 16.62
C ARG A 175 10.60 -8.48 17.61
N GLU A 176 10.74 -7.17 17.72
CA GLU A 176 11.71 -6.54 18.64
C GLU A 176 11.23 -6.52 20.10
N LYS A 177 9.94 -6.76 20.37
CA LYS A 177 9.37 -6.70 21.72
C LYS A 177 9.33 -8.03 22.48
N GLN A 178 9.92 -9.11 21.93
CA GLN A 178 9.85 -10.44 22.53
C GLN A 178 11.22 -10.87 23.13
N VAL A 179 11.54 -10.30 24.30
CA VAL A 179 12.52 -10.84 25.27
C VAL A 179 11.76 -11.00 26.60
N PRO A 180 11.86 -12.14 27.30
CA PRO A 180 10.78 -12.62 28.17
C PRO A 180 10.83 -12.03 29.58
N ARG A 181 9.67 -11.77 30.17
CA ARG A 181 9.50 -11.72 31.63
C ARG A 181 8.47 -12.76 32.07
N THR A 182 8.91 -13.49 33.07
CA THR A 182 8.40 -14.68 33.75
C THR A 182 6.96 -14.58 34.26
N GLU A 183 6.29 -15.73 34.20
CA GLU A 183 5.01 -16.06 34.83
C GLU A 183 4.98 -15.71 36.33
N SER A 184 3.84 -15.22 36.79
CA SER A 184 3.38 -15.44 38.16
C SER A 184 1.86 -15.51 38.17
N ASP A 185 1.37 -16.56 38.80
CA ASP A 185 -0.01 -17.04 38.86
C ASP A 185 -1.02 -16.00 39.36
N VAL A 186 -2.14 -15.86 38.64
CA VAL A 186 -3.42 -15.39 39.20
C VAL A 186 -4.56 -16.20 38.58
N GLU A 187 -5.00 -17.19 39.34
CA GLU A 187 -6.25 -17.94 39.16
C GLU A 187 -7.45 -17.02 39.41
N LEU A 188 -8.32 -16.76 38.41
CA LEU A 188 -9.58 -16.02 38.62
C LEU A 188 -10.74 -16.46 37.69
N ASP A 189 -11.64 -17.24 38.29
CA ASP A 189 -13.11 -17.19 38.30
C ASP A 189 -13.92 -16.94 36.99
N PRO A 190 -14.72 -17.92 36.51
CA PRO A 190 -15.54 -17.82 35.30
C PRO A 190 -16.82 -16.94 35.42
N ARG A 191 -16.91 -16.03 36.39
CA ARG A 191 -18.13 -15.22 36.62
C ARG A 191 -17.94 -13.70 36.69
N THR A 192 -16.96 -13.15 35.97
CA THR A 192 -16.86 -11.69 35.81
C THR A 192 -17.48 -11.24 34.48
N PRO A 193 -18.64 -10.55 34.47
CA PRO A 193 -19.22 -10.00 33.25
C PRO A 193 -18.59 -8.65 32.95
N GLY A 194 -17.76 -8.57 31.90
CA GLY A 194 -17.08 -7.35 31.52
C GLY A 194 -16.51 -7.37 30.11
N SER A 195 -17.09 -6.53 29.25
CA SER A 195 -16.48 -5.93 28.05
C SER A 195 -16.46 -6.76 26.76
N HIS A 196 -17.66 -7.04 26.25
CA HIS A 196 -17.87 -7.04 24.80
C HIS A 196 -17.52 -5.66 24.22
N PRO A 197 -16.72 -5.56 23.13
CA PRO A 197 -17.01 -4.60 22.10
C PRO A 197 -18.02 -5.26 21.16
N GLY A 198 -19.31 -4.96 21.41
CA GLY A 198 -20.33 -5.10 20.38
C GLY A 198 -20.01 -4.19 19.18
N PRO A 199 -20.65 -4.42 18.02
CA PRO A 199 -20.34 -3.69 16.80
C PRO A 199 -20.76 -2.23 16.97
N ASN A 200 -19.79 -1.31 17.08
CA ASN A 200 -20.10 0.10 16.95
C ASN A 200 -20.72 0.33 15.57
N ALA A 201 -21.94 0.86 15.61
CA ALA A 201 -22.76 1.18 14.48
C ALA A 201 -22.01 2.09 13.49
N GLY A 202 -22.12 1.76 12.19
CA GLY A 202 -21.93 2.72 11.11
C GLY A 202 -20.83 2.42 10.09
N ALA A 203 -19.87 1.54 10.38
CA ALA A 203 -18.85 1.16 9.41
C ALA A 203 -18.99 -0.32 9.03
N LYS A 204 -19.60 -0.61 7.87
CA LYS A 204 -19.48 -1.95 7.26
C LYS A 204 -17.99 -2.18 6.99
N PRO A 205 -17.34 -3.20 7.61
CA PRO A 205 -15.97 -3.52 7.27
C PRO A 205 -15.95 -3.82 5.77
N LEU A 206 -15.05 -3.15 5.08
CA LEU A 206 -14.61 -3.43 3.73
C LEU A 206 -14.02 -4.85 3.69
N SER A 207 -14.87 -5.89 3.71
CA SER A 207 -14.42 -7.28 3.76
C SER A 207 -14.01 -7.73 2.36
N HIS A 208 -12.83 -7.28 1.93
CA HIS A 208 -12.09 -7.98 0.90
C HIS A 208 -11.62 -9.32 1.50
N PRO A 209 -12.07 -10.48 0.98
CA PRO A 209 -11.85 -11.78 1.63
C PRO A 209 -10.39 -12.23 1.71
N GLY A 210 -9.47 -11.56 1.01
CA GLY A 210 -8.03 -11.80 1.15
C GLY A 210 -7.45 -11.41 2.52
N ILE A 211 -8.06 -10.46 3.24
CA ILE A 211 -7.54 -9.98 4.54
C ILE A 211 -7.83 -10.97 5.68
N PRO A 212 -9.04 -11.55 5.80
CA PRO A 212 -9.31 -12.65 6.74
C PRO A 212 -8.39 -13.84 6.52
N TYR A 213 -8.20 -14.28 5.26
CA TYR A 213 -7.32 -15.39 4.93
C TYR A 213 -5.89 -15.18 5.43
N PHE A 214 -5.30 -14.02 5.10
CA PHE A 214 -3.95 -13.69 5.53
C PHE A 214 -3.82 -13.65 7.05
N THR A 215 -4.80 -13.05 7.75
CA THR A 215 -4.73 -12.87 9.20
C THR A 215 -4.85 -14.22 9.91
N ILE A 216 -5.88 -15.00 9.59
CA ILE A 216 -6.18 -16.26 10.26
C ILE A 216 -5.09 -17.30 9.98
N SER A 217 -4.64 -17.41 8.73
CA SER A 217 -3.54 -18.34 8.39
C SER A 217 -2.22 -18.06 9.13
N ASN A 218 -1.98 -16.82 9.57
CA ASN A 218 -0.77 -16.42 10.28
C ASN A 218 -0.95 -16.30 11.81
N THR A 219 -2.14 -16.55 12.35
CA THR A 219 -2.42 -16.50 13.80
C THR A 219 -2.91 -17.85 14.32
N THR A 220 -4.21 -18.15 14.17
CA THR A 220 -4.86 -19.35 14.72
C THR A 220 -4.82 -20.53 13.74
N GLY A 221 -4.65 -20.25 12.45
CA GLY A 221 -4.89 -21.22 11.38
C GLY A 221 -6.37 -21.58 11.25
N TYR A 222 -6.64 -22.53 10.36
CA TYR A 222 -7.97 -23.09 10.11
C TYR A 222 -8.13 -24.52 10.67
N ASN A 223 -7.20 -24.95 11.52
CA ASN A 223 -7.21 -26.29 12.11
C ASN A 223 -8.22 -26.43 13.25
N ASP A 224 -8.61 -25.30 13.87
CA ASP A 224 -9.67 -25.26 14.87
C ASP A 224 -11.05 -25.32 14.19
N SER A 225 -11.80 -26.37 14.49
CA SER A 225 -13.14 -26.60 13.96
C SER A 225 -14.10 -25.44 14.27
N ALA A 226 -13.97 -24.79 15.42
CA ALA A 226 -14.83 -23.66 15.79
C ALA A 226 -14.52 -22.41 14.94
N MET A 227 -13.23 -22.15 14.67
CA MET A 227 -12.81 -21.07 13.78
C MET A 227 -13.25 -21.33 12.34
N LEU A 228 -13.07 -22.56 11.84
CA LEU A 228 -13.48 -22.93 10.49
C LEU A 228 -14.99 -22.78 10.32
N GLU A 229 -15.78 -23.29 11.26
CA GLU A 229 -17.25 -23.18 11.24
C GLU A 229 -17.71 -21.72 11.25
N ARG A 230 -17.10 -20.88 12.09
CA ARG A 230 -17.37 -19.44 12.14
C ARG A 230 -17.13 -18.76 10.79
N GLU A 231 -15.98 -19.02 10.16
CA GLU A 231 -15.60 -18.39 8.89
C GLU A 231 -16.46 -18.88 7.73
N VAL A 232 -16.82 -20.17 7.71
CA VAL A 232 -17.77 -20.73 6.75
C VAL A 232 -19.13 -20.05 6.90
N GLN A 233 -19.66 -19.96 8.11
CA GLN A 233 -20.95 -19.36 8.39
C GLN A 233 -21.01 -17.88 7.97
N TYR A 234 -19.99 -17.09 8.35
CA TYR A 234 -19.86 -15.69 7.92
C TYR A 234 -19.86 -15.57 6.38
N THR A 235 -19.10 -16.43 5.71
CA THR A 235 -18.97 -16.39 4.25
C THR A 235 -20.28 -16.74 3.55
N LEU A 236 -21.03 -17.71 4.07
CA LEU A 236 -22.35 -18.07 3.57
C LEU A 236 -23.36 -16.93 3.74
N GLU A 237 -23.33 -16.19 4.85
CA GLU A 237 -24.16 -14.99 5.05
C GLU A 237 -23.86 -13.89 4.03
N MET A 238 -22.58 -13.67 3.70
CA MET A 238 -22.18 -12.73 2.65
C MET A 238 -22.65 -13.16 1.26
N ILE A 239 -22.59 -14.46 0.96
CA ILE A 239 -23.12 -15.00 -0.31
C ILE A 239 -24.65 -14.87 -0.36
N LYS A 240 -25.37 -15.10 0.75
CA LYS A 240 -26.83 -14.90 0.80
C LYS A 240 -27.22 -13.45 0.50
N GLN A 241 -26.47 -12.48 1.04
CA GLN A 241 -26.73 -11.06 0.81
C GLN A 241 -26.38 -10.64 -0.63
N ILE A 242 -25.28 -11.16 -1.18
CA ILE A 242 -24.81 -10.85 -2.53
C ILE A 242 -24.49 -12.17 -3.24
N PRO A 243 -25.49 -12.82 -3.87
CA PRO A 243 -25.33 -14.16 -4.46
C PRO A 243 -24.19 -14.25 -5.45
N HIS A 244 -23.96 -13.21 -6.26
CA HIS A 244 -22.90 -13.18 -7.28
C HIS A 244 -21.54 -12.66 -6.78
N ASN A 245 -21.32 -12.58 -5.46
CA ASN A 245 -20.03 -12.15 -4.90
C ASN A 245 -18.95 -13.24 -5.10
N GLU A 246 -18.17 -13.12 -6.17
CA GLU A 246 -17.06 -14.04 -6.47
C GLU A 246 -16.01 -14.07 -5.37
N SER A 247 -15.77 -12.94 -4.70
CA SER A 247 -14.77 -12.82 -3.64
C SER A 247 -15.14 -13.70 -2.45
N ALA A 248 -16.39 -13.64 -1.96
CA ALA A 248 -16.88 -14.49 -0.88
C ALA A 248 -16.84 -15.98 -1.28
N ARG A 249 -17.22 -16.30 -2.53
CA ARG A 249 -17.13 -17.68 -3.05
C ARG A 249 -15.68 -18.18 -3.12
N ASN A 250 -14.75 -17.37 -3.57
CA ASN A 250 -13.33 -17.74 -3.65
C ASN A 250 -12.72 -17.93 -2.24
N TYR A 251 -13.14 -17.13 -1.26
CA TYR A 251 -12.73 -17.32 0.14
C TYR A 251 -13.21 -18.65 0.71
N LEU A 252 -14.50 -18.96 0.54
CA LEU A 252 -15.08 -20.24 0.97
C LEU A 252 -14.34 -21.43 0.38
N LYS A 253 -14.04 -21.37 -0.93
CA LYS A 253 -13.23 -22.39 -1.62
C LYS A 253 -11.81 -22.51 -1.03
N GLY A 254 -11.20 -21.39 -0.66
CA GLY A 254 -9.85 -21.34 -0.12
C GLY A 254 -9.71 -21.90 1.30
N ILE A 255 -10.73 -21.70 2.15
CA ILE A 255 -10.71 -22.17 3.55
C ILE A 255 -11.15 -23.64 3.70
N LEU A 256 -12.06 -24.11 2.84
CA LEU A 256 -12.56 -25.49 2.93
C LEU A 256 -11.56 -26.53 2.44
N GLN A 257 -10.62 -26.15 1.55
CA GLN A 257 -9.54 -27.02 1.06
C GLN A 257 -10.01 -28.44 0.67
N ASP A 258 -11.23 -28.54 0.14
CA ASP A 258 -11.93 -29.81 -0.06
C ASP A 258 -11.66 -30.37 -1.48
N PRO A 259 -11.02 -31.55 -1.59
CA PRO A 259 -10.79 -32.20 -2.88
C PRO A 259 -12.06 -32.59 -3.63
N GLU A 260 -13.14 -32.94 -2.93
CA GLU A 260 -14.42 -33.34 -3.52
C GLU A 260 -15.13 -32.13 -4.13
N LEU A 261 -15.08 -30.98 -3.43
CA LEU A 261 -15.54 -29.70 -3.95
C LEU A 261 -14.77 -29.28 -5.22
N CYS A 262 -13.45 -29.51 -5.26
CA CYS A 262 -12.64 -29.24 -6.46
C CYS A 262 -13.13 -30.05 -7.66
N GLU A 263 -13.54 -31.30 -7.45
CA GLU A 263 -14.03 -32.17 -8.51
C GLU A 263 -15.41 -31.73 -9.04
N ILE A 264 -16.32 -31.32 -8.15
CA ILE A 264 -17.64 -30.76 -8.52
C ILE A 264 -17.48 -29.45 -9.31
N LEU A 265 -16.56 -28.58 -8.88
CA LEU A 265 -16.26 -27.32 -9.58
C LEU A 265 -15.69 -27.57 -10.97
N ALA A 266 -14.78 -28.53 -11.12
CA ALA A 266 -14.16 -28.87 -12.41
C ALA A 266 -15.16 -29.44 -13.42
N LYS A 267 -16.15 -30.22 -12.95
CA LYS A 267 -17.11 -30.94 -13.79
C LYS A 267 -18.35 -30.13 -14.12
N GLU A 268 -18.92 -29.42 -13.14
CA GLU A 268 -20.31 -28.96 -13.25
C GLU A 268 -20.46 -27.45 -13.10
N LYS A 269 -19.72 -26.83 -12.18
CA LYS A 269 -20.02 -25.45 -11.73
C LYS A 269 -19.08 -24.38 -12.29
N ASP A 270 -17.88 -24.76 -12.75
CA ASP A 270 -16.84 -23.82 -13.18
C ASP A 270 -15.88 -24.48 -14.20
N SER A 271 -16.48 -25.05 -15.25
CA SER A 271 -15.79 -25.84 -16.27
C SER A 271 -14.74 -25.04 -17.06
N ILE A 272 -14.86 -23.71 -17.09
CA ILE A 272 -13.84 -22.81 -17.67
C ILE A 272 -12.50 -22.95 -16.92
N ARG A 273 -12.53 -23.12 -15.59
CA ARG A 273 -11.34 -23.30 -14.74
C ARG A 273 -11.07 -24.77 -14.39
N LYS A 274 -11.58 -25.72 -15.19
CA LYS A 274 -11.47 -27.16 -14.89
C LYS A 274 -10.05 -27.65 -14.58
N GLU A 275 -9.04 -27.19 -15.33
CA GLU A 275 -7.66 -27.64 -15.14
C GLU A 275 -7.04 -27.07 -13.85
N TYR A 276 -7.43 -25.84 -13.48
CA TYR A 276 -7.04 -25.22 -12.21
C TYR A 276 -7.62 -26.00 -11.01
N TRP A 277 -8.90 -26.37 -11.07
CA TRP A 277 -9.55 -27.13 -9.99
C TRP A 277 -8.98 -28.54 -9.86
N ARG A 278 -8.70 -29.23 -10.97
CA ARG A 278 -8.01 -30.53 -10.97
C ARG A 278 -6.62 -30.44 -10.36
N TYR A 279 -5.84 -29.42 -10.73
CA TYR A 279 -4.52 -29.19 -10.15
C TYR A 279 -4.60 -28.93 -8.64
N THR A 280 -5.54 -28.09 -8.21
CA THR A 280 -5.75 -27.76 -6.80
C THR A 280 -6.13 -29.00 -5.99
N GLY A 281 -7.09 -29.79 -6.47
CA GLY A 281 -7.49 -31.05 -5.81
C GLY A 281 -6.33 -32.04 -5.66
N ARG A 282 -5.53 -32.24 -6.72
CA ARG A 282 -4.31 -33.07 -6.66
C ARG A 282 -3.28 -32.54 -5.66
N SER A 283 -3.09 -31.23 -5.61
CA SER A 283 -2.14 -30.59 -4.70
C SER A 283 -2.56 -30.70 -3.24
N LEU A 284 -3.87 -30.65 -2.97
CA LEU A 284 -4.44 -30.86 -1.64
C LEU A 284 -4.29 -32.32 -1.21
N GLN A 285 -4.63 -33.27 -2.08
CA GLN A 285 -4.42 -34.70 -1.84
C GLN A 285 -2.94 -35.00 -1.54
N SER A 286 -2.00 -34.49 -2.35
CA SER A 286 -0.56 -34.69 -2.11
C SER A 286 -0.05 -34.12 -0.79
N LYS A 287 -0.70 -33.10 -0.20
CA LYS A 287 -0.32 -32.53 1.09
C LYS A 287 -0.90 -33.29 2.29
N HIS A 288 -2.08 -33.88 2.13
CA HIS A 288 -2.78 -34.63 3.17
C HIS A 288 -2.57 -36.15 3.08
N SER A 289 -1.90 -36.67 2.05
CA SER A 289 -1.56 -38.09 1.89
C SER A 289 -0.17 -38.47 2.41
N THR A 290 0.51 -37.58 3.12
CA THR A 290 1.72 -37.91 3.91
C THR A 290 1.37 -37.88 5.40
N GLU A 291 0.63 -38.89 5.84
CA GLU A 291 0.61 -39.47 7.19
C GLU A 291 0.36 -40.98 7.04
#